data_AF-A0A0R3T7A8-F1
#
_entry.id   AF-A0A0R3T7A8-F1
#
_cell.length_a   1.000
_cell.length_b   1.000
_cell.length_c   1.000
_cell.angle_alpha   90.00
_cell.angle_beta   90.00
_cell.angle_gamma   90.00
#
_symmetry.space_group_name_H-M   'P 1'
#
loop_
_entity.id
_entity.type
_entity.pdbx_description
1 polymer ?
#
loop_
_entity_poly.entity_id
_entity_poly.type
_entity_poly.pdbx_seq_one_letter_code
_entity_poly.pdbx_strand_id
1 'polypeptide(L)'
;MMLKSCIVRCFLPNSTNKFRMLKTYYNSCFIHFNPNDALNSRQQINTYFKNLDDSFLENSRLRSMQEILDLPTTDKYFKINFWPKFISSTIINKKGKILQSLILYILEKAEAHSTPTLLAILKTLASQHRFEEFESLYILIKSRLSSTDTIVYSADLSGALCLSPFYKEAMTYLQLSLDQKLPIAGFTHILTASATFGPLDEVIPLLHRFHSIGLKPNPEFYTAFIKRLDESSGVQLIVPLLEAVRKYKYVLTNSVALLLKEWFERLGWKGTMGVNPSRLSCPSCLRYLDKVQIDSETCNQLAEIFYENVLKGKTSDELFLTTTPKELESFLVFLETNKTLRFDCVIDLPNFLHSVTHRKLSNMSIEEQVGLLSDLVLILHRTYHFKRICLVGKERAVVKKKQFWDAIKALGNRTGINVQTFLVDHRSNDDAFMIYLALWSGPDCHLLSIDEFRQHRYTIGPEGADLLAQWQTARQISVKNTHPLIFNDSVVCDPRVQGNMKDGWHIPYDSGVPRLSYLPPTTWLCLQPPAHFLFNNIQ
;
A
#
# COMPACT_ATOMS: atom_id res chain seq x y z
N MET A 1 -24.98 -5.53 53.17
CA MET A 1 -25.59 -4.44 53.94
C MET A 1 -24.46 -3.52 54.41
N MET A 2 -24.56 -2.24 54.05
CA MET A 2 -23.73 -1.09 54.43
C MET A 2 -22.21 -1.12 54.19
N LEU A 3 -21.78 -0.37 53.17
CA LEU A 3 -20.66 0.56 53.25
C LEU A 3 -20.84 1.61 52.14
N LYS A 4 -21.62 2.65 52.46
CA LYS A 4 -21.68 3.94 51.74
C LYS A 4 -21.33 5.01 52.76
N SER A 5 -20.20 5.70 52.61
CA SER A 5 -20.03 7.12 52.92
C SER A 5 -18.56 7.52 52.83
N CYS A 6 -18.34 8.81 52.56
CA CYS A 6 -17.06 9.51 52.35
C CYS A 6 -16.47 9.25 50.95
N ILE A 7 -16.46 10.21 50.02
CA ILE A 7 -15.95 11.58 50.16
C ILE A 7 -16.78 12.53 49.29
N VAL A 8 -17.54 13.43 49.91
CA VAL A 8 -17.99 14.69 49.31
C VAL A 8 -17.95 15.73 50.42
N ARG A 9 -17.01 16.69 50.35
CA ARG A 9 -17.15 18.05 50.90
C ARG A 9 -15.93 18.92 50.61
N CYS A 10 -16.23 20.21 50.41
CA CYS A 10 -15.35 21.37 50.19
C CYS A 10 -14.91 21.53 48.71
N PHE A 11 -15.29 22.57 47.95
CA PHE A 11 -15.34 23.99 48.27
C PHE A 11 -16.51 24.72 47.57
N LEU A 12 -17.22 25.59 48.31
CA LEU A 12 -17.98 26.72 47.77
C LEU A 12 -17.87 27.88 48.78
N PRO A 13 -17.46 29.09 48.37
CA PRO A 13 -17.82 30.31 49.06
C PRO A 13 -19.06 30.96 48.42
N ASN A 14 -19.98 31.36 49.29
CA ASN A 14 -21.16 32.17 49.04
C ASN A 14 -20.90 33.38 48.13
N SER A 15 -21.73 33.57 47.10
CA SER A 15 -21.98 34.89 46.50
C SER A 15 -23.33 34.95 45.77
N THR A 16 -24.42 34.88 46.52
CA THR A 16 -25.81 34.93 46.01
C THR A 16 -26.29 36.32 45.56
N ASN A 17 -25.46 37.34 45.39
CA ASN A 17 -25.93 38.70 45.06
C ASN A 17 -25.27 39.39 43.85
N LYS A 18 -24.51 38.68 43.00
CA LYS A 18 -23.97 39.23 41.73
C LYS A 18 -24.56 38.64 40.45
N PHE A 19 -25.57 37.76 40.54
CA PHE A 19 -26.17 37.10 39.36
C PHE A 19 -27.31 37.86 38.67
N ARG A 20 -27.68 39.05 39.15
CA ARG A 20 -28.82 39.81 38.58
C ARG A 20 -28.43 40.95 37.62
N MET A 21 -27.13 41.23 37.44
CA MET A 21 -26.64 42.33 36.58
C MET A 21 -25.62 41.92 35.52
N LEU A 22 -25.64 40.65 35.07
CA LEU A 22 -24.85 40.19 33.91
C LEU A 22 -25.71 39.41 32.90
N LYS A 23 -27.03 39.49 32.98
CA LYS A 23 -27.97 38.77 32.11
C LYS A 23 -28.26 39.50 30.78
N THR A 24 -27.54 40.59 30.47
CA THR A 24 -27.88 41.50 29.37
C THR A 24 -26.78 41.73 28.33
N TYR A 25 -25.60 41.12 28.43
CA TYR A 25 -24.61 41.17 27.36
C TYR A 25 -23.91 39.80 27.25
N TYR A 26 -23.94 39.21 26.05
CA TYR A 26 -23.61 37.82 25.66
C TYR A 26 -24.78 36.81 25.68
N ASN A 27 -25.79 37.03 24.83
CA ASN A 27 -26.52 35.93 24.19
C ASN A 27 -25.64 35.35 23.07
N SER A 28 -24.66 34.52 23.43
CA SER A 28 -24.27 33.42 22.55
C SER A 28 -25.29 32.30 22.80
N CYS A 29 -26.19 32.04 21.86
CA CYS A 29 -27.18 30.96 21.99
C CYS A 29 -26.47 29.62 22.11
N PHE A 30 -26.26 29.12 23.33
CA PHE A 30 -25.72 27.80 23.55
C PHE A 30 -26.74 26.74 23.06
N ILE A 31 -26.33 25.90 22.13
CA ILE A 31 -27.13 24.78 21.61
C ILE A 31 -26.87 23.56 22.50
N HIS A 32 -27.74 23.38 23.48
CA HIS A 32 -27.71 22.21 24.38
C HIS A 32 -28.44 21.01 23.76
N PHE A 33 -28.02 19.80 24.14
CA PHE A 33 -28.70 18.58 23.75
C PHE A 33 -30.15 18.56 24.27
N ASN A 34 -31.11 18.25 23.41
CA ASN A 34 -32.52 18.10 23.71
C ASN A 34 -33.06 16.84 23.01
N PRO A 35 -33.67 15.90 23.75
CA PRO A 35 -34.17 14.65 23.17
C PRO A 35 -35.21 14.83 22.05
N ASN A 36 -36.11 15.81 22.17
CA ASN A 36 -37.14 16.06 21.16
C ASN A 36 -36.55 16.64 19.87
N ASP A 37 -35.58 17.56 20.01
CA ASP A 37 -34.89 18.12 18.85
C ASP A 37 -34.06 17.05 18.13
N ALA A 38 -33.44 16.15 18.89
CA ALA A 38 -32.74 14.99 18.35
C ALA A 38 -33.69 14.06 17.56
N LEU A 39 -34.87 13.76 18.12
CA LEU A 39 -35.88 12.94 17.45
C LEU A 39 -36.41 13.60 16.16
N ASN A 40 -36.70 14.91 16.22
CA ASN A 40 -37.13 15.68 15.05
C ASN A 40 -36.05 15.75 13.98
N SER A 41 -34.78 15.74 14.39
CA SER A 41 -33.62 15.75 13.51
C SER A 41 -33.17 14.36 13.05
N ARG A 42 -33.98 13.30 13.20
CA ARG A 42 -33.58 11.90 12.90
C ARG A 42 -32.91 11.69 11.53
N GLN A 43 -33.38 12.39 10.50
CA GLN A 43 -32.84 12.29 9.14
C GLN A 43 -31.49 13.01 8.98
N GLN A 44 -31.19 13.99 9.83
CA GLN A 44 -29.97 14.80 9.82
C GLN A 44 -29.26 14.77 11.19
N ILE A 45 -29.33 13.63 11.88
CA ILE A 45 -28.91 13.53 13.29
C ILE A 45 -27.42 13.88 13.49
N ASN A 46 -26.58 13.58 12.49
CA ASN A 46 -25.16 13.93 12.53
C ASN A 46 -24.94 15.45 12.52
N THR A 47 -25.74 16.19 11.73
CA THR A 47 -25.70 17.67 11.70
C THR A 47 -26.16 18.25 13.02
N TYR A 48 -27.22 17.68 13.61
CA TYR A 48 -27.67 18.07 14.94
C TYR A 48 -26.56 17.89 15.98
N PHE A 49 -25.96 16.70 16.06
CA PHE A 49 -24.85 16.44 16.98
C PHE A 49 -23.65 17.34 16.74
N LYS A 50 -23.33 17.67 15.48
CA LYS A 50 -22.25 18.59 15.11
C LYS A 50 -22.49 20.00 15.64
N ASN A 51 -23.74 20.47 15.69
CA ASN A 51 -24.06 21.83 16.11
C ASN A 51 -24.16 22.03 17.62
N LEU A 52 -24.16 20.95 18.43
CA LEU A 52 -24.19 21.07 19.90
C LEU A 52 -22.97 21.80 20.46
N ASP A 53 -23.11 22.56 21.54
CA ASP A 53 -21.93 23.09 22.24
C ASP A 53 -21.30 22.04 23.15
N ASP A 54 -19.96 22.03 23.22
CA ASP A 54 -19.21 21.10 24.08
C ASP A 54 -19.41 21.46 25.57
N SER A 55 -20.50 20.94 26.12
CA SER A 55 -20.96 21.10 27.49
C SER A 55 -21.30 19.75 28.11
N PHE A 56 -21.19 19.64 29.43
CA PHE A 56 -21.61 18.41 30.11
C PHE A 56 -23.11 18.21 29.93
N LEU A 57 -23.50 16.98 29.61
CA LEU A 57 -24.91 16.62 29.48
C LEU A 57 -25.49 16.24 30.83
N GLU A 58 -26.67 16.78 31.13
CA GLU A 58 -27.46 16.38 32.30
C GLU A 58 -27.95 14.94 32.12
N ASN A 59 -27.76 14.09 33.13
CA ASN A 59 -28.18 12.68 33.11
C ASN A 59 -29.71 12.56 32.87
N SER A 60 -30.51 13.51 33.37
CA SER A 60 -31.96 13.58 33.12
C SER A 60 -32.29 13.61 31.62
N ARG A 61 -31.56 14.39 30.81
CA ARG A 61 -31.80 14.51 29.37
C ARG A 61 -31.42 13.23 28.62
N LEU A 62 -30.36 12.57 29.06
CA LEU A 62 -29.93 11.28 28.49
C LEU A 62 -30.94 10.17 28.81
N ARG A 63 -31.50 10.17 30.03
CA ARG A 63 -32.59 9.26 30.42
C ARG A 63 -33.85 9.51 29.59
N SER A 64 -34.27 10.76 29.43
CA SER A 64 -35.43 11.10 28.59
C SER A 64 -35.23 10.67 27.13
N MET A 65 -34.01 10.77 26.60
CA MET A 65 -33.71 10.23 25.27
C MET A 65 -33.82 8.69 25.25
N GLN A 66 -33.30 8.01 26.26
CA GLN A 66 -33.42 6.55 26.36
C GLN A 66 -34.88 6.10 26.43
N GLU A 67 -35.71 6.80 27.20
CA GLU A 67 -37.16 6.56 27.27
C GLU A 67 -37.82 6.67 25.89
N ILE A 68 -37.47 7.70 25.10
CA ILE A 68 -37.94 7.84 23.70
C ILE A 68 -37.47 6.67 22.84
N LEU A 69 -36.21 6.25 22.97
CA LEU A 69 -35.67 5.12 22.22
C LEU A 69 -36.32 3.78 22.61
N ASP A 70 -36.86 3.68 23.83
CA ASP A 70 -37.54 2.49 24.32
C ASP A 70 -39.02 2.40 23.95
N LEU A 71 -39.60 3.47 23.40
CA LEU A 71 -40.96 3.44 22.87
C LEU A 71 -41.10 2.42 21.71
N PRO A 72 -42.16 1.59 21.69
CA PRO A 72 -42.42 0.63 20.60
C PRO A 72 -42.61 1.29 19.23
N THR A 73 -43.01 2.56 19.21
CA THR A 73 -43.24 3.37 18.00
C THR A 73 -41.95 3.91 17.39
N THR A 74 -40.83 3.84 18.12
CA THR A 74 -39.55 4.34 17.63
C THR A 74 -38.94 3.38 16.63
N ASP A 75 -38.49 3.93 15.50
CA ASP A 75 -37.85 3.16 14.43
C ASP A 75 -36.67 2.32 14.97
N LYS A 76 -36.69 1.01 14.67
CA LYS A 76 -35.71 0.04 15.18
C LYS A 76 -34.29 0.39 14.75
N TYR A 77 -34.12 0.90 13.52
CA TYR A 77 -32.80 1.30 13.02
C TYR A 77 -32.29 2.54 13.77
N PHE A 78 -33.13 3.54 13.98
CA PHE A 78 -32.81 4.73 14.78
C PHE A 78 -32.45 4.35 16.22
N LYS A 79 -33.23 3.46 16.85
CA LYS A 79 -32.97 2.94 18.21
C LYS A 79 -31.56 2.36 18.35
N ILE A 80 -31.20 1.43 17.46
CA ILE A 80 -29.92 0.71 17.54
C ILE A 80 -28.72 1.63 17.27
N ASN A 81 -28.90 2.61 16.37
CA ASN A 81 -27.80 3.43 15.87
C ASN A 81 -27.66 4.80 16.55
N PHE A 82 -28.61 5.22 17.40
CA PHE A 82 -28.57 6.54 18.03
C PHE A 82 -27.28 6.74 18.85
N TRP A 83 -27.03 5.89 19.86
CA TRP A 83 -25.87 6.03 20.73
C TRP A 83 -24.53 5.88 20.00
N PRO A 84 -24.32 4.87 19.12
CA PRO A 84 -23.08 4.79 18.33
C PRO A 84 -22.84 6.02 17.45
N LYS A 85 -23.89 6.59 16.85
CA LYS A 85 -23.79 7.84 16.07
C LYS A 85 -23.49 9.05 16.94
N PHE A 86 -24.07 9.12 18.14
CA PHE A 86 -23.80 10.22 19.05
C PHE A 86 -22.35 10.19 19.53
N ILE A 87 -21.84 9.02 19.92
CA ILE A 87 -20.44 8.83 20.30
C ILE A 87 -19.50 9.19 19.15
N SER A 88 -19.71 8.61 17.95
CA SER A 88 -18.83 8.84 16.81
C SER A 88 -18.83 10.30 16.35
N SER A 89 -19.99 10.96 16.30
CA SER A 89 -20.09 12.39 16.00
C SER A 89 -19.39 13.25 17.05
N THR A 90 -19.51 12.90 18.32
CA THR A 90 -18.86 13.61 19.43
C THR A 90 -17.34 13.51 19.33
N ILE A 91 -16.80 12.34 18.98
CA ILE A 91 -15.35 12.12 18.75
C ILE A 91 -14.87 12.94 17.54
N ILE A 92 -15.57 12.85 16.40
CA ILE A 92 -15.22 13.57 15.16
C ILE A 92 -15.18 15.08 15.38
N ASN A 93 -16.15 15.61 16.13
CA ASN A 93 -16.25 17.04 16.43
C ASN A 93 -15.48 17.47 17.69
N LYS A 94 -14.65 16.58 18.26
CA LYS A 94 -13.78 16.85 19.43
C LYS A 94 -14.50 17.43 20.65
N LYS A 95 -15.71 16.93 20.95
CA LYS A 95 -16.54 17.41 22.07
C LYS A 95 -16.30 16.61 23.35
N GLY A 96 -15.22 16.96 24.04
CA GLY A 96 -14.70 16.17 25.17
C GLY A 96 -15.66 16.08 26.37
N LYS A 97 -16.38 17.17 26.69
CA LYS A 97 -17.31 17.18 27.84
C LYS A 97 -18.55 16.35 27.56
N ILE A 98 -19.10 16.46 26.35
CA ILE A 98 -20.21 15.59 25.92
C ILE A 98 -19.78 14.13 25.98
N LEU A 99 -18.60 13.80 25.45
CA LEU A 99 -18.09 12.43 25.43
C LEU A 99 -17.99 11.85 26.85
N GLN A 100 -17.49 12.63 27.80
CA GLN A 100 -17.39 12.20 29.19
C GLN A 100 -18.76 11.93 29.81
N SER A 101 -19.75 12.79 29.57
CA SER A 101 -21.13 12.56 30.02
C SER A 101 -21.73 11.29 29.42
N LEU A 102 -21.49 11.03 28.12
CA LEU A 102 -21.96 9.82 27.44
C LEU A 102 -21.31 8.55 28.01
N ILE A 103 -20.00 8.56 28.25
CA ILE A 103 -19.29 7.43 28.85
C ILE A 103 -19.87 7.10 30.22
N LEU A 104 -19.98 8.10 31.11
CA LEU A 104 -20.51 7.89 32.47
C LEU A 104 -21.94 7.34 32.44
N TYR A 105 -22.81 7.89 31.58
CA TYR A 105 -24.19 7.44 31.46
C TYR A 105 -24.31 6.00 30.95
N ILE A 106 -23.57 5.67 29.89
CA ILE A 106 -23.63 4.32 29.29
C ILE A 106 -23.03 3.29 30.23
N LEU A 107 -21.95 3.61 30.94
CA LEU A 107 -21.34 2.70 31.93
C LEU A 107 -22.23 2.50 33.16
N GLU A 108 -23.00 3.52 33.59
CA GLU A 108 -23.96 3.40 34.70
C GLU A 108 -25.00 2.29 34.45
N LYS A 109 -25.38 2.06 33.19
CA LYS A 109 -26.36 1.02 32.78
C LYS A 109 -25.92 0.25 31.54
N ALA A 110 -24.69 -0.28 31.52
CA ALA A 110 -24.13 -0.94 30.35
C ALA A 110 -25.01 -2.10 29.81
N GLU A 111 -25.72 -2.81 30.70
CA GLU A 111 -26.63 -3.90 30.34
C GLU A 111 -27.81 -3.46 29.45
N ALA A 112 -28.27 -2.21 29.58
CA ALA A 112 -29.40 -1.68 28.83
C ALA A 112 -29.05 -1.28 27.39
N HIS A 113 -27.75 -1.23 27.06
CA HIS A 113 -27.27 -0.78 25.75
C HIS A 113 -26.94 -1.94 24.81
N SER A 114 -27.01 -1.63 23.51
CA SER A 114 -26.71 -2.56 22.42
C SER A 114 -25.21 -2.83 22.30
N THR A 115 -24.83 -4.00 21.80
CA THR A 115 -23.42 -4.37 21.57
C THR A 115 -22.64 -3.32 20.76
N PRO A 116 -23.17 -2.75 19.66
CA PRO A 116 -22.46 -1.70 18.93
C PRO A 116 -22.18 -0.44 19.77
N THR A 117 -23.11 -0.08 20.68
CA THR A 117 -22.91 1.05 21.61
C THR A 117 -21.78 0.76 22.58
N LEU A 118 -21.77 -0.45 23.14
CA LEU A 118 -20.73 -0.86 24.08
C LEU A 118 -19.36 -0.98 23.42
N LEU A 119 -19.29 -1.49 22.19
CA LEU A 119 -18.04 -1.53 21.41
C LEU A 119 -17.51 -0.12 21.10
N ALA A 120 -18.39 0.85 20.82
CA ALA A 120 -17.99 2.24 20.62
C ALA A 120 -17.40 2.86 21.90
N ILE A 121 -18.02 2.61 23.07
CA ILE A 121 -17.46 3.03 24.36
C ILE A 121 -16.17 2.30 24.67
N LEU A 122 -16.08 0.99 24.41
CA LEU A 122 -14.89 0.18 24.63
C LEU A 122 -13.68 0.75 23.86
N LYS A 123 -13.83 1.02 22.56
CA LYS A 123 -12.79 1.68 21.75
C LYS A 123 -12.42 3.07 22.30
N THR A 124 -13.42 3.82 22.80
CA THR A 124 -13.20 5.15 23.39
C THR A 124 -12.39 5.07 24.69
N LEU A 125 -12.73 4.15 25.59
CA LEU A 125 -12.02 3.92 26.84
C LEU A 125 -10.55 3.56 26.59
N ALA A 126 -10.29 2.69 25.61
CA ALA A 126 -8.93 2.35 25.20
C ALA A 126 -8.15 3.58 24.72
N SER A 127 -8.76 4.41 23.86
CA SER A 127 -8.13 5.63 23.35
C SER A 127 -7.86 6.69 24.43
N GLN A 128 -8.60 6.66 25.53
CA GLN A 128 -8.41 7.53 26.70
C GLN A 128 -7.49 6.90 27.78
N HIS A 129 -6.88 5.75 27.50
CA HIS A 129 -6.06 4.99 28.45
C HIS A 129 -6.79 4.61 29.76
N ARG A 130 -8.12 4.46 29.72
CA ARG A 130 -8.95 4.06 30.88
C ARG A 130 -9.10 2.54 30.93
N PHE A 131 -7.98 1.84 31.17
CA PHE A 131 -7.88 0.40 30.98
C PHE A 131 -8.66 -0.45 32.00
N GLU A 132 -8.87 0.02 33.23
CA GLU A 132 -9.68 -0.70 34.24
C GLU A 132 -11.16 -0.78 33.83
N GLU A 133 -11.72 0.36 33.39
CA GLU A 133 -13.09 0.43 32.88
C GLU A 133 -13.23 -0.32 31.56
N PHE A 134 -12.19 -0.28 30.71
CA PHE A 134 -12.12 -1.07 29.49
C PHE A 134 -12.23 -2.57 29.78
N GLU A 135 -11.43 -3.10 30.71
CA GLU A 135 -11.42 -4.52 31.04
C GLU A 135 -12.78 -4.97 31.57
N SER A 136 -13.35 -4.19 32.50
CA SER A 136 -14.67 -4.45 33.07
C SER A 136 -15.75 -4.50 31.99
N LEU A 137 -15.75 -3.54 31.07
CA LEU A 137 -16.72 -3.50 29.97
C LEU A 137 -16.48 -4.63 28.95
N TYR A 138 -15.23 -4.96 28.66
CA TYR A 138 -14.87 -6.04 27.75
C TYR A 138 -15.37 -7.40 28.26
N ILE A 139 -15.16 -7.70 29.55
CA ILE A 139 -15.66 -8.92 30.19
C ILE A 139 -17.19 -9.00 30.08
N LEU A 140 -17.90 -7.90 30.35
CA LEU A 140 -19.36 -7.81 30.21
C LEU A 140 -19.82 -8.05 28.77
N ILE A 141 -19.15 -7.44 27.79
CA ILE A 141 -19.49 -7.67 26.37
C ILE A 141 -19.30 -9.15 26.06
N LYS A 142 -18.13 -9.71 26.37
CA LYS A 142 -17.79 -11.11 26.09
C LYS A 142 -18.78 -12.10 26.71
N SER A 143 -19.24 -11.86 27.95
CA SER A 143 -20.22 -12.73 28.62
C SER A 143 -21.63 -12.68 28.00
N ARG A 144 -21.94 -11.63 27.25
CA ARG A 144 -23.25 -11.44 26.60
C ARG A 144 -23.32 -12.01 25.19
N LEU A 145 -22.18 -12.18 24.52
CA LEU A 145 -22.16 -12.61 23.12
C LEU A 145 -22.42 -14.11 23.01
N SER A 146 -23.33 -14.48 22.13
CA SER A 146 -23.44 -15.87 21.67
C SER A 146 -22.21 -16.27 20.84
N SER A 147 -22.04 -17.56 20.56
CA SER A 147 -20.99 -18.04 19.66
C SER A 147 -21.09 -17.38 18.28
N THR A 148 -22.31 -17.23 17.75
CA THR A 148 -22.57 -16.55 16.47
C THR A 148 -22.21 -15.06 16.54
N ASP A 149 -22.62 -14.36 17.59
CA ASP A 149 -22.30 -12.93 17.74
C ASP A 149 -20.80 -12.69 17.90
N THR A 150 -20.10 -13.60 18.58
CA THR A 150 -18.65 -13.53 18.75
C THR A 150 -17.92 -13.56 17.40
N ILE A 151 -18.41 -14.36 16.46
CA ILE A 151 -17.89 -14.39 15.09
C ILE A 151 -18.18 -13.07 14.39
N VAL A 152 -19.41 -12.57 14.48
CA VAL A 152 -19.85 -11.31 13.83
C VAL A 152 -19.03 -10.11 14.31
N TYR A 153 -18.75 -10.01 15.60
CA TYR A 153 -18.02 -8.89 16.20
C TYR A 153 -16.52 -9.14 16.36
N SER A 154 -15.98 -10.26 15.87
CA SER A 154 -14.58 -10.66 16.05
C SER A 154 -13.58 -9.57 15.64
N ALA A 155 -13.74 -8.98 14.46
CA ALA A 155 -12.89 -7.90 13.96
C ALA A 155 -13.00 -6.62 14.81
N ASP A 156 -14.21 -6.27 15.26
CA ASP A 156 -14.43 -5.09 16.10
C ASP A 156 -13.86 -5.24 17.51
N LEU A 157 -14.03 -6.41 18.12
CA LEU A 157 -13.47 -6.77 19.42
C LEU A 157 -11.95 -6.78 19.36
N SER A 158 -11.39 -7.46 18.35
CA SER A 158 -9.96 -7.43 18.06
C SER A 158 -9.46 -5.99 17.90
N GLY A 159 -10.18 -5.16 17.14
CA GLY A 159 -9.89 -3.74 16.96
C GLY A 159 -9.79 -2.97 18.27
N ALA A 160 -10.76 -3.17 19.16
CA ALA A 160 -10.79 -2.53 20.47
C ALA A 160 -9.66 -3.01 21.39
N LEU A 161 -9.41 -4.32 21.46
CA LEU A 161 -8.36 -4.93 22.29
C LEU A 161 -6.97 -4.40 21.92
N CYS A 162 -6.70 -4.22 20.63
CA CYS A 162 -5.43 -3.73 20.12
C CYS A 162 -5.16 -2.24 20.39
N LEU A 163 -6.15 -1.49 20.89
CA LEU A 163 -5.94 -0.15 21.43
C LEU A 163 -5.53 -0.18 22.92
N SER A 164 -5.33 -1.38 23.49
CA SER A 164 -5.06 -1.58 24.91
C SER A 164 -3.93 -2.60 25.15
N PRO A 165 -3.38 -2.68 26.37
CA PRO A 165 -2.42 -3.71 26.77
C PRO A 165 -2.96 -5.15 26.65
N PHE A 166 -4.28 -5.34 26.57
CA PHE A 166 -4.94 -6.64 26.44
C PHE A 166 -4.92 -7.23 25.02
N TYR A 167 -4.16 -6.63 24.10
CA TYR A 167 -4.12 -7.00 22.68
C TYR A 167 -3.80 -8.49 22.41
N LYS A 168 -3.11 -9.19 23.31
CA LYS A 168 -2.80 -10.63 23.14
C LYS A 168 -4.07 -11.47 22.99
N GLU A 169 -5.18 -11.06 23.60
CA GLU A 169 -6.46 -11.76 23.46
C GLU A 169 -7.05 -11.65 22.04
N ALA A 170 -6.67 -10.61 21.29
CA ALA A 170 -7.09 -10.44 19.89
C ALA A 170 -6.63 -11.59 18.97
N MET A 171 -5.58 -12.32 19.36
CA MET A 171 -5.12 -13.52 18.65
C MET A 171 -6.16 -14.63 18.63
N THR A 172 -7.03 -14.71 19.65
CA THR A 172 -8.10 -15.72 19.71
C THR A 172 -9.15 -15.46 18.64
N TYR A 173 -9.48 -14.18 18.40
CA TYR A 173 -10.40 -13.77 17.35
C TYR A 173 -9.80 -13.96 15.95
N LEU A 174 -8.49 -13.74 15.79
CA LEU A 174 -7.81 -14.05 14.54
C LEU A 174 -7.87 -15.55 14.23
N GLN A 175 -7.60 -16.40 15.23
CA GLN A 175 -7.70 -17.85 15.05
C GLN A 175 -9.12 -18.28 14.69
N LEU A 176 -10.12 -17.72 15.38
CA LEU A 176 -11.53 -17.96 15.07
C LEU A 176 -11.87 -17.61 13.61
N SER A 177 -11.39 -16.45 13.11
CA SER A 177 -11.59 -16.06 11.71
C SER A 177 -10.87 -16.99 10.73
N LEU A 178 -9.66 -17.46 11.06
CA LEU A 178 -8.93 -18.44 10.24
C LEU A 178 -9.68 -19.78 10.16
N ASP A 179 -10.14 -20.30 11.29
CA ASP A 179 -10.87 -21.57 11.37
C ASP A 179 -12.19 -21.52 10.58
N GLN A 180 -12.86 -20.36 10.60
CA GLN A 180 -14.10 -20.11 9.86
C GLN A 180 -13.88 -19.63 8.41
N LYS A 181 -12.63 -19.53 7.95
CA LYS A 181 -12.26 -19.02 6.61
C LYS A 181 -12.83 -17.63 6.31
N LEU A 182 -12.90 -16.77 7.32
CA LEU A 182 -13.37 -15.39 7.21
C LEU A 182 -12.24 -14.43 6.82
N PRO A 183 -12.56 -13.24 6.27
CA PRO A 183 -11.54 -12.23 5.93
C PRO A 183 -10.69 -11.82 7.13
N ILE A 184 -9.37 -11.95 7.01
CA ILE A 184 -8.41 -11.64 8.08
C ILE A 184 -7.71 -10.28 7.95
N ALA A 185 -7.93 -9.54 6.87
CA ALA A 185 -7.24 -8.26 6.61
C ALA A 185 -7.41 -7.25 7.75
N GLY A 186 -8.58 -7.29 8.42
CA GLY A 186 -8.91 -6.48 9.58
C GLY A 186 -8.18 -6.86 10.87
N PHE A 187 -7.22 -7.79 10.85
CA PHE A 187 -6.40 -8.21 12.01
C PHE A 187 -4.96 -7.69 12.00
N THR A 188 -4.58 -6.91 10.98
CA THR A 188 -3.23 -6.31 10.86
C THR A 188 -2.85 -5.42 12.05
N HIS A 189 -3.83 -4.82 12.70
CA HIS A 189 -3.67 -3.95 13.86
C HIS A 189 -3.13 -4.67 15.10
N ILE A 190 -3.18 -6.01 15.16
CA ILE A 190 -2.50 -6.79 16.20
C ILE A 190 -0.98 -6.55 16.17
N LEU A 191 -0.38 -6.43 14.98
CA LEU A 191 1.05 -6.08 14.86
C LEU A 191 1.32 -4.69 15.44
N THR A 192 0.50 -3.71 15.10
CA THR A 192 0.62 -2.36 15.65
C THR A 192 0.52 -2.37 17.18
N ALA A 193 -0.42 -3.14 17.73
CA ALA A 193 -0.60 -3.28 19.17
C ALA A 193 0.57 -3.98 19.86
N SER A 194 1.15 -5.02 19.25
CA SER A 194 2.35 -5.68 19.79
C SER A 194 3.53 -4.72 19.82
N ALA A 195 3.71 -3.94 18.75
CA ALA A 195 4.71 -2.88 18.70
C ALA A 195 4.42 -1.74 19.68
N THR A 196 3.18 -1.52 20.12
CA THR A 196 2.80 -0.44 21.05
C THR A 196 2.91 -0.87 22.51
N PHE A 197 2.38 -2.04 22.86
CA PHE A 197 2.20 -2.49 24.25
C PHE A 197 3.04 -3.71 24.62
N GLY A 198 3.47 -4.52 23.63
CA GLY A 198 4.19 -5.77 23.86
C GLY A 198 5.70 -5.61 24.05
N PRO A 199 6.41 -6.67 24.47
CA PRO A 199 7.86 -6.75 24.41
C PRO A 199 8.36 -6.64 22.96
N LEU A 200 9.35 -5.79 22.69
CA LEU A 200 9.81 -5.51 21.31
C LEU A 200 10.56 -6.68 20.67
N ASP A 201 11.17 -7.54 21.47
CA ASP A 201 11.84 -8.78 21.06
C ASP A 201 10.86 -9.83 20.51
N GLU A 202 9.60 -9.84 20.99
CA GLU A 202 8.54 -10.71 20.47
C GLU A 202 7.95 -10.21 19.12
N VAL A 203 8.19 -8.95 18.74
CA VAL A 203 7.51 -8.31 17.60
C VAL A 203 7.98 -8.86 16.25
N ILE A 204 9.29 -9.07 16.08
CA ILE A 204 9.84 -9.54 14.80
C ILE A 204 9.43 -10.99 14.49
N PRO A 205 9.48 -11.94 15.44
CA PRO A 205 8.88 -13.26 15.24
C PRO A 205 7.40 -13.20 14.85
N LEU A 206 6.63 -12.31 15.48
CA LEU A 206 5.22 -12.12 15.14
C LEU A 206 5.03 -11.58 13.72
N LEU A 207 5.88 -10.64 13.29
CA LEU A 207 5.87 -10.10 11.93
C LEU A 207 6.08 -11.20 10.88
N HIS A 208 7.03 -12.12 11.10
CA HIS A 208 7.25 -13.27 10.21
C HIS A 208 6.02 -14.18 10.13
N ARG A 209 5.38 -14.49 11.26
CA ARG A 209 4.14 -15.30 11.32
C ARG A 209 2.98 -14.63 10.59
N PHE A 210 2.84 -13.31 10.73
CA PHE A 210 1.79 -12.56 10.06
C PHE A 210 2.00 -12.53 8.55
N HIS A 211 3.25 -12.36 8.10
CA HIS A 211 3.59 -12.44 6.68
C HIS A 211 3.16 -13.77 6.06
N SER A 212 3.42 -14.91 6.73
CA SER A 212 3.08 -16.24 6.19
C SER A 212 1.58 -16.47 5.97
N ILE A 213 0.72 -15.72 6.65
CA ILE A 213 -0.74 -15.76 6.47
C ILE A 213 -1.27 -14.59 5.63
N GLY A 214 -0.39 -13.82 4.98
CA GLY A 214 -0.76 -12.72 4.09
C GLY A 214 -1.08 -11.39 4.81
N LEU A 215 -0.84 -11.28 6.11
CA LEU A 215 -0.98 -10.03 6.85
C LEU A 215 0.31 -9.22 6.79
N LYS A 216 0.22 -7.97 6.36
CA LYS A 216 1.35 -7.05 6.19
C LYS A 216 1.30 -5.93 7.24
N PRO A 217 2.45 -5.43 7.71
CA PRO A 217 2.50 -4.29 8.63
C PRO A 217 1.99 -3.02 7.95
N ASN A 218 1.30 -2.17 8.72
CA ASN A 218 0.87 -0.83 8.32
C ASN A 218 1.91 0.23 8.76
N PRO A 219 1.81 1.48 8.28
CA PRO A 219 2.71 2.57 8.71
C PRO A 219 2.69 2.82 10.23
N GLU A 220 1.55 2.61 10.88
CA GLU A 220 1.37 2.78 12.32
C GLU A 220 2.21 1.78 13.11
N PHE A 221 2.36 0.54 12.63
CA PHE A 221 3.24 -0.47 13.21
C PHE A 221 4.69 0.03 13.30
N TYR A 222 5.26 0.48 12.18
CA TYR A 222 6.63 0.98 12.15
C TYR A 222 6.79 2.20 13.06
N THR A 223 5.81 3.10 13.05
CA THR A 223 5.79 4.28 13.92
C THR A 223 5.81 3.90 15.40
N ALA A 224 4.97 2.96 15.81
CA ALA A 224 4.91 2.47 17.19
C ALA A 224 6.22 1.79 17.61
N PHE A 225 6.76 0.94 16.74
CA PHE A 225 8.00 0.21 16.98
C PHE A 225 9.20 1.15 17.15
N ILE A 226 9.44 2.03 16.16
CA ILE A 226 10.62 2.92 16.13
C ILE A 226 10.59 3.91 17.29
N LYS A 227 9.42 4.44 17.67
CA LYS A 227 9.29 5.38 18.79
C LYS A 227 9.66 4.79 20.15
N ARG A 228 9.54 3.46 20.31
CA ARG A 228 9.89 2.75 21.54
C ARG A 228 11.33 2.24 21.58
N LEU A 229 12.08 2.38 20.48
CA LEU A 229 13.48 2.00 20.46
C LEU A 229 14.30 2.99 21.29
N ASP A 230 14.99 2.46 22.30
CA ASP A 230 16.04 3.19 23.01
C ASP A 230 17.32 3.32 22.15
N GLU A 231 18.28 4.11 22.62
CA GLU A 231 19.54 4.36 21.91
C GLU A 231 20.56 3.23 22.08
N SER A 232 20.55 2.53 23.22
CA SER A 232 21.58 1.54 23.59
C SER A 232 21.32 0.12 23.08
N SER A 233 20.07 -0.34 23.13
CA SER A 233 19.62 -1.69 22.77
C SER A 233 18.82 -1.70 21.44
N GLY A 234 18.27 -0.57 21.02
CA GLY A 234 17.44 -0.46 19.82
C GLY A 234 18.14 -0.88 18.52
N VAL A 235 19.47 -0.84 18.46
CA VAL A 235 20.25 -1.35 17.32
C VAL A 235 20.04 -2.85 17.09
N GLN A 236 19.92 -3.64 18.17
CA GLN A 236 19.71 -5.10 18.05
C GLN A 236 18.31 -5.42 17.50
N LEU A 237 17.36 -4.50 17.62
CA LEU A 237 15.98 -4.64 17.18
C LEU A 237 15.73 -4.04 15.78
N ILE A 238 16.43 -2.95 15.43
CA ILE A 238 16.25 -2.29 14.13
C ILE A 238 16.79 -3.12 12.97
N VAL A 239 17.91 -3.85 13.19
CA VAL A 239 18.55 -4.65 12.14
C VAL A 239 17.61 -5.77 11.67
N PRO A 240 17.04 -6.63 12.55
CA PRO A 240 16.06 -7.63 12.14
C PRO A 240 14.82 -7.03 11.48
N LEU A 241 14.38 -5.83 11.89
CA LEU A 241 13.26 -5.14 11.23
C LEU A 241 13.61 -4.78 9.79
N LEU A 242 14.77 -4.15 9.56
CA LEU A 242 15.22 -3.77 8.21
C LEU A 242 15.48 -4.99 7.33
N GLU A 243 15.95 -6.09 7.91
CA GLU A 243 16.08 -7.39 7.23
C GLU A 243 14.71 -7.98 6.85
N ALA A 244 13.70 -7.89 7.72
CA ALA A 244 12.34 -8.30 7.39
C ALA A 244 11.75 -7.43 6.28
N VAL A 245 11.96 -6.11 6.31
CA VAL A 245 11.55 -5.18 5.25
C VAL A 245 12.24 -5.54 3.93
N ARG A 246 13.55 -5.82 3.94
CA ARG A 246 14.33 -6.31 2.79
C ARG A 246 13.77 -7.61 2.23
N LYS A 247 13.58 -8.61 3.09
CA LYS A 247 13.16 -9.99 2.73
C LYS A 247 11.77 -10.00 2.11
N TYR A 248 10.84 -9.28 2.72
CA TYR A 248 9.43 -9.26 2.30
C TYR A 248 9.08 -8.12 1.36
N LYS A 249 10.07 -7.32 0.94
CA LYS A 249 9.93 -6.19 0.02
C LYS A 249 8.84 -5.21 0.49
N TYR A 250 8.79 -4.95 1.80
CA TYR A 250 7.80 -4.03 2.36
C TYR A 250 8.10 -2.60 1.94
N VAL A 251 7.06 -1.89 1.49
CA VAL A 251 7.16 -0.48 1.11
C VAL A 251 6.96 0.38 2.35
N LEU A 252 7.98 1.16 2.71
CA LEU A 252 7.91 2.15 3.78
C LEU A 252 7.36 3.47 3.26
N THR A 253 6.63 4.22 4.09
CA THR A 253 6.15 5.56 3.74
C THR A 253 7.22 6.62 4.04
N ASN A 254 7.08 7.81 3.44
CA ASN A 254 7.91 8.98 3.76
C ASN A 254 7.95 9.30 5.27
N SER A 255 6.82 9.15 5.97
CA SER A 255 6.76 9.37 7.42
C SER A 255 7.59 8.37 8.21
N VAL A 256 7.55 7.08 7.83
CA VAL A 256 8.36 6.03 8.46
C VAL A 256 9.85 6.23 8.16
N ALA A 257 10.20 6.59 6.91
CA ALA A 257 11.57 6.89 6.54
C ALA A 257 12.13 8.10 7.33
N LEU A 258 11.33 9.14 7.53
CA LEU A 258 11.72 10.27 8.38
C LEU A 258 11.96 9.85 9.84
N LEU A 259 11.08 9.02 10.41
CA LEU A 259 11.25 8.49 11.76
C LEU A 259 12.52 7.65 11.90
N LEU A 260 12.84 6.82 10.90
CA LEU A 260 14.10 6.07 10.86
C LEU A 260 15.29 7.04 10.83
N LYS A 261 15.26 8.05 9.97
CA LYS A 261 16.30 9.08 9.90
C LYS A 261 16.54 9.73 11.27
N GLU A 262 15.48 10.24 11.88
CA GLU A 262 15.57 10.91 13.19
C GLU A 262 16.10 9.96 14.27
N TRP A 263 15.65 8.70 14.27
CA TRP A 263 16.14 7.70 15.21
C TRP A 263 17.65 7.43 15.04
N PHE A 264 18.11 7.21 13.82
CA PHE A 264 19.54 6.98 13.53
C PHE A 264 20.40 8.23 13.83
N GLU A 265 19.90 9.43 13.56
CA GLU A 265 20.62 10.68 13.85
C GLU A 265 20.87 10.90 15.35
N ARG A 266 19.98 10.42 16.22
CA ARG A 266 20.24 10.39 17.67
C ARG A 266 21.43 9.50 18.04
N LEU A 267 21.72 8.47 17.25
CA LEU A 267 22.91 7.63 17.39
C LEU A 267 24.17 8.25 16.75
N GLY A 268 24.11 9.50 16.29
CA GLY A 268 25.22 10.19 15.63
C GLY A 268 25.41 9.84 14.15
N TRP A 269 24.46 9.14 13.54
CA TRP A 269 24.47 8.88 12.09
C TRP A 269 24.09 10.13 11.30
N LYS A 270 24.42 10.15 10.00
CA LYS A 270 23.96 11.19 9.06
C LYS A 270 22.91 10.63 8.12
N GLY A 271 21.69 11.16 8.16
CA GLY A 271 20.61 10.78 7.26
C GLY A 271 20.39 11.75 6.11
N THR A 272 20.23 11.25 4.89
CA THR A 272 19.85 12.02 3.70
C THR A 272 18.59 11.43 3.07
N MET A 273 17.49 12.19 3.09
CA MET A 273 16.23 11.83 2.41
C MET A 273 16.29 12.23 0.93
N GLY A 274 15.36 11.73 0.11
CA GLY A 274 15.21 12.17 -1.27
C GLY A 274 16.29 11.67 -2.23
N VAL A 275 17.07 10.65 -1.84
CA VAL A 275 18.15 10.12 -2.68
C VAL A 275 17.53 9.34 -3.85
N ASN A 276 17.95 9.65 -5.07
CA ASN A 276 17.53 8.94 -6.28
C ASN A 276 18.77 8.32 -6.95
N PRO A 277 19.04 7.03 -6.72
CA PRO A 277 20.16 6.34 -7.34
C PRO A 277 19.82 6.01 -8.80
N SER A 278 20.08 6.95 -9.70
CA SER A 278 19.99 6.76 -11.16
C SER A 278 21.10 5.87 -11.73
N ARG A 279 22.11 5.56 -10.92
CA ARG A 279 23.26 4.69 -11.23
C ARG A 279 23.48 3.74 -10.06
N LEU A 280 24.32 2.74 -10.26
CA LEU A 280 24.75 1.77 -9.22
C LEU A 280 25.58 2.38 -8.08
N SER A 281 25.59 3.70 -7.92
CA SER A 281 26.30 4.41 -6.86
C SER A 281 25.36 5.43 -6.23
N CYS A 282 25.25 5.41 -4.91
CA CYS A 282 24.46 6.37 -4.16
C CYS A 282 25.02 7.78 -4.32
N PRO A 283 24.25 8.79 -4.77
CA PRO A 283 24.77 10.15 -4.95
C PRO A 283 25.08 10.87 -3.62
N SER A 284 24.60 10.37 -2.48
CA SER A 284 24.85 10.98 -1.16
C SER A 284 26.14 10.48 -0.50
N CYS A 285 26.45 9.18 -0.61
CA CYS A 285 27.59 8.56 0.07
C CYS A 285 28.58 7.85 -0.88
N LEU A 286 28.30 7.86 -2.19
CA LEU A 286 29.08 7.24 -3.26
C LEU A 286 29.26 5.72 -3.18
N ARG A 287 28.62 5.05 -2.21
CA ARG A 287 28.66 3.59 -2.10
C ARG A 287 27.96 2.93 -3.27
N TYR A 288 28.53 1.79 -3.68
CA TYR A 288 27.95 0.95 -4.71
C TYR A 288 26.69 0.26 -4.17
N LEU A 289 25.63 0.23 -4.98
CA LEU A 289 24.35 -0.39 -4.67
C LEU A 289 24.19 -1.70 -5.44
N ASP A 290 23.43 -2.62 -4.86
CA ASP A 290 23.11 -3.89 -5.49
C ASP A 290 22.33 -3.63 -6.78
N LYS A 291 22.72 -4.35 -7.84
CA LYS A 291 22.05 -4.30 -9.14
C LYS A 291 20.78 -5.16 -9.09
N VAL A 292 19.71 -4.73 -9.75
CA VAL A 292 18.54 -5.61 -9.99
C VAL A 292 19.02 -6.85 -10.75
N GLN A 293 18.73 -8.02 -10.20
CA GLN A 293 19.02 -9.31 -10.84
C GLN A 293 17.70 -10.02 -11.16
N ILE A 294 17.64 -10.57 -12.36
CA ILE A 294 16.64 -11.56 -12.74
C ILE A 294 17.45 -12.71 -13.29
N ASP A 295 17.52 -13.79 -12.51
CA ASP A 295 18.20 -14.99 -12.95
C ASP A 295 17.37 -15.74 -14.02
N SER A 296 18.04 -16.65 -14.72
CA SER A 296 17.42 -17.44 -15.77
C SER A 296 16.28 -18.31 -15.25
N GLU A 297 16.37 -18.81 -14.01
CA GLU A 297 15.34 -19.67 -13.42
C GLU A 297 14.04 -18.89 -13.20
N THR A 298 14.12 -17.72 -12.58
CA THR A 298 13.00 -16.81 -12.35
C THR A 298 12.39 -16.35 -13.68
N CYS A 299 13.23 -16.02 -14.67
CA CYS A 299 12.76 -15.61 -15.99
C CYS A 299 12.03 -16.75 -16.72
N ASN A 300 12.55 -17.98 -16.63
CA ASN A 300 11.93 -19.16 -17.24
C ASN A 300 10.61 -19.51 -16.55
N GLN A 301 10.57 -19.48 -15.22
CA GLN A 301 9.34 -19.69 -14.46
C GLN A 301 8.26 -18.67 -14.88
N LEU A 302 8.63 -17.39 -14.97
CA LEU A 302 7.71 -16.35 -15.43
C LEU A 302 7.25 -16.60 -16.89
N ALA A 303 8.17 -17.01 -17.78
CA ALA A 303 7.84 -17.34 -19.16
C ALA A 303 6.82 -18.49 -19.24
N GLU A 304 7.01 -19.55 -18.47
CA GLU A 304 6.09 -20.70 -18.42
C GLU A 304 4.71 -20.32 -17.89
N ILE A 305 4.67 -19.60 -16.76
CA ILE A 305 3.41 -19.10 -16.18
C ILE A 305 2.69 -18.18 -17.18
N PHE A 306 3.43 -17.29 -17.85
CA PHE A 306 2.84 -16.38 -18.84
C PHE A 306 2.31 -17.15 -20.06
N TYR A 307 3.06 -18.14 -20.56
CA TYR A 307 2.63 -18.97 -21.68
C TYR A 307 1.31 -19.67 -21.39
N GLU A 308 1.24 -20.40 -20.28
CA GLU A 308 0.07 -21.22 -19.95
C GLU A 308 -1.16 -20.37 -19.57
N ASN A 309 -0.98 -19.26 -18.85
CA ASN A 309 -2.11 -18.47 -18.35
C ASN A 309 -2.55 -17.34 -19.29
N VAL A 310 -1.66 -16.83 -20.14
CA VAL A 310 -1.95 -15.66 -20.99
C VAL A 310 -1.92 -16.03 -22.47
N LEU A 311 -0.83 -16.62 -22.97
CA LEU A 311 -0.67 -16.82 -24.41
C LEU A 311 -1.54 -17.98 -24.94
N LYS A 312 -1.48 -19.12 -24.26
CA LYS A 312 -2.25 -20.32 -24.58
C LYS A 312 -3.64 -20.30 -23.96
N GLY A 313 -3.77 -19.75 -22.76
CA GLY A 313 -4.98 -19.84 -21.95
C GLY A 313 -5.23 -21.26 -21.42
N LYS A 314 -6.10 -21.39 -20.42
CA LYS A 314 -6.48 -22.68 -19.83
C LYS A 314 -7.58 -23.37 -20.63
N THR A 315 -8.36 -22.60 -21.39
CA THR A 315 -9.44 -23.08 -22.24
C THR A 315 -9.26 -22.61 -23.68
N SER A 316 -9.89 -23.31 -24.62
CA SER A 316 -9.93 -22.88 -26.02
C SER A 316 -10.54 -21.49 -26.18
N ASP A 317 -11.55 -21.16 -25.37
CA ASP A 317 -12.24 -19.87 -25.44
C ASP A 317 -11.31 -18.74 -24.98
N GLU A 318 -10.52 -18.97 -23.92
CA GLU A 318 -9.48 -18.03 -23.47
C GLU A 318 -8.36 -17.84 -24.50
N LEU A 319 -7.98 -18.90 -25.23
CA LEU A 319 -7.04 -18.81 -26.34
C LEU A 319 -7.58 -17.82 -27.38
N PHE A 320 -8.83 -17.98 -27.82
CA PHE A 320 -9.47 -17.13 -28.83
C PHE A 320 -9.66 -15.67 -28.40
N LEU A 321 -9.63 -15.36 -27.09
CA LEU A 321 -9.60 -13.98 -26.59
C LEU A 321 -8.24 -13.31 -26.79
N THR A 322 -7.16 -14.08 -26.89
CA THR A 322 -5.78 -13.57 -27.00
C THR A 322 -5.23 -13.70 -28.42
N THR A 323 -5.45 -14.84 -29.06
CA THR A 323 -4.91 -15.18 -30.39
C THR A 323 -5.70 -16.30 -31.07
N THR A 324 -5.42 -16.60 -32.34
CA THR A 324 -5.87 -17.84 -32.99
C THR A 324 -4.86 -18.99 -32.85
N PRO A 325 -5.30 -20.27 -32.94
CA PRO A 325 -4.40 -21.43 -32.96
C PRO A 325 -3.35 -21.37 -34.07
N LYS A 326 -3.72 -20.85 -35.26
CA LYS A 326 -2.80 -20.69 -36.40
C LYS A 326 -1.71 -19.66 -36.13
N GLU A 327 -2.05 -18.54 -35.49
CA GLU A 327 -1.07 -17.54 -35.11
C GLU A 327 -0.13 -18.06 -34.03
N LEU A 328 -0.66 -18.81 -33.05
CA LEU A 328 0.17 -19.47 -32.04
C LEU A 328 1.15 -20.46 -32.69
N GLU A 329 0.69 -21.28 -33.63
CA GLU A 329 1.55 -22.18 -34.40
C GLU A 329 2.62 -21.42 -35.19
N SER A 330 2.24 -20.36 -35.91
CA SER A 330 3.19 -19.51 -36.64
C SER A 330 4.22 -18.87 -35.72
N PHE A 331 3.82 -18.50 -34.51
CA PHE A 331 4.71 -17.95 -33.50
C PHE A 331 5.70 -19.00 -32.99
N LEU A 332 5.24 -20.22 -32.69
CA LEU A 332 6.13 -21.31 -32.28
C LEU A 332 7.16 -21.65 -33.36
N VAL A 333 6.77 -21.64 -34.64
CA VAL A 333 7.71 -21.80 -35.77
C VAL A 333 8.72 -20.65 -35.82
N PHE A 334 8.28 -19.42 -35.59
CA PHE A 334 9.15 -18.25 -35.51
C PHE A 334 10.18 -18.38 -34.37
N LEU A 335 9.78 -18.88 -33.20
CA LEU A 335 10.68 -19.13 -32.07
C LEU A 335 11.71 -20.22 -32.40
N GLU A 336 11.29 -21.33 -33.00
CA GLU A 336 12.20 -22.43 -33.36
C GLU A 336 13.24 -21.97 -34.39
N THR A 337 12.81 -21.17 -35.38
CA THR A 337 13.71 -20.56 -36.38
C THR A 337 14.76 -19.63 -35.74
N ASN A 338 14.46 -19.09 -34.56
CA ASN A 338 15.31 -18.15 -33.83
C ASN A 338 16.00 -18.74 -32.60
N LYS A 339 15.87 -20.03 -32.35
CA LYS A 339 16.27 -20.67 -31.08
C LYS A 339 17.77 -20.59 -30.78
N THR A 340 18.60 -20.50 -31.81
CA THR A 340 20.07 -20.49 -31.70
C THR A 340 20.62 -19.20 -31.12
N LEU A 341 19.90 -18.09 -31.24
CA LEU A 341 20.35 -16.77 -30.81
C LEU A 341 19.14 -15.94 -30.37
N ARG A 342 19.06 -15.63 -29.07
CA ARG A 342 17.97 -14.86 -28.48
C ARG A 342 18.08 -13.37 -28.82
N PHE A 343 16.97 -12.64 -28.69
CA PHE A 343 16.93 -11.20 -28.93
C PHE A 343 17.49 -10.42 -27.74
N ASP A 344 18.16 -9.30 -28.02
CA ASP A 344 18.62 -8.36 -27.00
C ASP A 344 17.48 -7.40 -26.59
N CYS A 345 16.60 -7.09 -27.54
CA CYS A 345 15.48 -6.17 -27.33
C CYS A 345 14.29 -6.53 -28.21
N VAL A 346 13.11 -6.55 -27.60
CA VAL A 346 11.82 -6.63 -28.27
C VAL A 346 11.17 -5.24 -28.24
N ILE A 347 10.64 -4.79 -29.37
CA ILE A 347 10.05 -3.46 -29.52
C ILE A 347 8.56 -3.59 -29.80
N ASP A 348 7.77 -2.91 -28.97
CA ASP A 348 6.35 -2.66 -29.19
C ASP A 348 6.18 -1.65 -30.32
N LEU A 349 6.04 -2.15 -31.56
CA LEU A 349 6.03 -1.30 -32.74
C LEU A 349 4.83 -0.33 -32.76
N PRO A 350 3.57 -0.76 -32.48
CA PRO A 350 2.44 0.15 -32.42
C PRO A 350 2.63 1.23 -31.35
N ASN A 351 3.01 0.83 -30.14
CA ASN A 351 3.18 1.75 -29.03
C ASN A 351 4.28 2.78 -29.29
N PHE A 352 5.44 2.34 -29.82
CA PHE A 352 6.51 3.24 -30.23
C PHE A 352 6.03 4.25 -31.27
N LEU A 353 5.40 3.79 -32.35
CA LEU A 353 4.95 4.69 -33.42
C LEU A 353 3.88 5.69 -32.95
N HIS A 354 3.01 5.27 -32.03
CA HIS A 354 2.04 6.15 -31.36
C HIS A 354 2.71 7.17 -30.44
N SER A 355 3.81 6.80 -29.77
CA SER A 355 4.53 7.70 -28.84
C SER A 355 5.31 8.81 -29.57
N VAL A 356 5.87 8.50 -30.75
CA VAL A 356 6.77 9.43 -31.47
C VAL A 356 6.07 10.28 -32.51
N THR A 357 4.83 9.97 -32.90
CA THR A 357 4.10 10.72 -33.92
C THR A 357 2.68 11.07 -33.48
N HIS A 358 2.37 12.37 -33.42
CA HIS A 358 1.00 12.86 -33.22
C HIS A 358 0.17 12.82 -34.53
N ARG A 359 0.83 12.63 -35.68
CA ARG A 359 0.17 12.49 -36.98
C ARG A 359 -0.17 11.02 -37.20
N LYS A 360 -1.31 10.74 -37.87
CA LYS A 360 -1.59 9.38 -38.34
C LYS A 360 -0.44 8.95 -39.25
N LEU A 361 0.11 7.75 -39.02
CA LEU A 361 1.14 7.13 -39.87
C LEU A 361 0.82 7.20 -41.37
N SER A 362 -0.46 7.10 -41.73
CA SER A 362 -0.96 7.24 -43.10
C SER A 362 -0.60 8.58 -43.77
N ASN A 363 -0.28 9.60 -42.99
CA ASN A 363 -0.02 10.96 -43.46
C ASN A 363 1.49 11.28 -43.51
N MET A 364 2.34 10.36 -43.08
CA MET A 364 3.80 10.49 -43.23
C MET A 364 4.24 9.83 -44.53
N SER A 365 5.25 10.42 -45.18
CA SER A 365 5.92 9.79 -46.30
C SER A 365 6.56 8.46 -45.87
N ILE A 366 6.83 7.58 -46.83
CA ILE A 366 7.47 6.28 -46.55
C ILE A 366 8.89 6.52 -46.02
N GLU A 367 9.57 7.51 -46.57
CA GLU A 367 10.93 7.91 -46.22
C GLU A 367 11.01 8.38 -44.76
N GLU A 368 10.07 9.19 -44.29
CA GLU A 368 9.99 9.61 -42.89
C GLU A 368 9.76 8.43 -41.94
N GLN A 369 8.86 7.50 -42.30
CA GLN A 369 8.58 6.32 -41.47
C GLN A 369 9.79 5.37 -41.38
N VAL A 370 10.48 5.16 -42.50
CA VAL A 370 11.70 4.34 -42.56
C VAL A 370 12.83 4.99 -41.78
N GLY A 371 13.01 6.31 -41.92
CA GLY A 371 14.00 7.09 -41.19
C GLY A 371 13.79 6.95 -39.68
N LEU A 372 12.58 7.20 -39.21
CA LEU A 372 12.20 7.09 -37.79
C LEU A 372 12.56 5.71 -37.18
N LEU A 373 12.19 4.61 -37.85
CA LEU A 373 12.48 3.26 -37.35
C LEU A 373 13.96 2.89 -37.44
N SER A 374 14.65 3.33 -38.49
CA SER A 374 16.09 3.10 -38.65
C SER A 374 16.89 3.88 -37.60
N ASP A 375 16.48 5.11 -37.30
CA ASP A 375 17.06 5.95 -36.26
C ASP A 375 16.83 5.34 -34.88
N LEU A 376 15.64 4.83 -34.59
CA LEU A 376 15.37 4.10 -33.35
C LEU A 376 16.36 2.93 -33.18
N VAL A 377 16.47 2.06 -34.18
CA VAL A 377 17.36 0.89 -34.15
C VAL A 377 18.82 1.30 -33.95
N LEU A 378 19.26 2.35 -34.66
CA LEU A 378 20.63 2.86 -34.53
C LEU A 378 20.90 3.46 -33.14
N ILE A 379 19.95 4.22 -32.57
CA ILE A 379 20.10 4.82 -31.24
C ILE A 379 20.11 3.71 -30.18
N LEU A 380 19.22 2.73 -30.25
CA LEU A 380 19.22 1.59 -29.32
C LEU A 380 20.55 0.83 -29.35
N HIS A 381 21.11 0.60 -30.54
CA HIS A 381 22.42 0.00 -30.68
C HIS A 381 23.55 0.85 -30.08
N ARG A 382 23.52 2.17 -30.29
CA ARG A 382 24.54 3.07 -29.74
C ARG A 382 24.48 3.19 -28.22
N THR A 383 23.27 3.22 -27.67
CA THR A 383 23.02 3.45 -26.24
C THR A 383 23.17 2.17 -25.42
N TYR A 384 22.62 1.05 -25.90
CA TYR A 384 22.53 -0.20 -25.14
C TYR A 384 23.30 -1.37 -25.75
N HIS A 385 23.98 -1.15 -26.89
CA HIS A 385 24.73 -2.18 -27.62
C HIS A 385 23.88 -3.36 -28.11
N PHE A 386 22.56 -3.17 -28.25
CA PHE A 386 21.67 -4.17 -28.83
C PHE A 386 22.06 -4.46 -30.27
N LYS A 387 22.17 -5.75 -30.61
CA LYS A 387 22.52 -6.24 -31.94
C LYS A 387 21.39 -7.04 -32.58
N ARG A 388 20.63 -7.80 -31.80
CA ARG A 388 19.50 -8.59 -32.30
C ARG A 388 18.19 -8.00 -31.77
N ILE A 389 17.42 -7.38 -32.65
CA ILE A 389 16.20 -6.65 -32.28
C ILE A 389 14.99 -7.28 -32.98
N CYS A 390 13.90 -7.50 -32.25
CA CYS A 390 12.64 -7.92 -32.82
C CYS A 390 11.59 -6.81 -32.72
N LEU A 391 10.97 -6.46 -33.85
CA LEU A 391 9.80 -5.59 -33.90
C LEU A 391 8.55 -6.44 -33.84
N VAL A 392 7.74 -6.27 -32.79
CA VAL A 392 6.48 -7.00 -32.62
C VAL A 392 5.32 -6.02 -32.75
N GLY A 393 4.24 -6.47 -33.38
CA GLY A 393 3.02 -5.70 -33.41
C GLY A 393 2.03 -6.17 -34.45
N LYS A 394 0.96 -5.40 -34.60
CA LYS A 394 -0.01 -5.61 -35.67
C LYS A 394 0.58 -5.31 -37.04
N GLU A 395 0.00 -5.92 -38.05
CA GLU A 395 0.39 -5.72 -39.44
C GLU A 395 0.40 -4.22 -39.83
N ARG A 396 1.59 -3.64 -40.05
CA ARG A 396 1.78 -2.22 -40.45
C ARG A 396 2.36 -2.10 -41.85
N ALA A 397 1.94 -1.07 -42.57
CA ALA A 397 2.36 -0.85 -43.96
C ALA A 397 3.88 -0.67 -44.11
N VAL A 398 4.56 -0.02 -43.16
CA VAL A 398 5.99 0.34 -43.27
C VAL A 398 6.92 -0.88 -43.26
N VAL A 399 6.72 -1.82 -42.33
CA VAL A 399 7.55 -3.03 -42.20
C VAL A 399 7.34 -4.03 -43.35
N LYS A 400 6.31 -3.83 -44.17
CA LYS A 400 6.10 -4.56 -45.43
C LYS A 400 6.78 -3.92 -46.63
N LYS A 401 7.28 -2.67 -46.52
CA LYS A 401 7.89 -1.96 -47.64
C LYS A 401 9.33 -2.43 -47.85
N LYS A 402 9.71 -2.59 -49.12
CA LYS A 402 11.10 -2.92 -49.49
C LYS A 402 12.09 -1.86 -49.01
N GLN A 403 11.71 -0.59 -49.08
CA GLN A 403 12.53 0.55 -48.64
C GLN A 403 12.97 0.42 -47.17
N PHE A 404 12.09 -0.08 -46.30
CA PHE A 404 12.43 -0.33 -44.90
C PHE A 404 13.53 -1.37 -44.78
N TRP A 405 13.37 -2.54 -45.44
CA TRP A 405 14.35 -3.61 -45.38
C TRP A 405 15.67 -3.28 -46.07
N ASP A 406 15.65 -2.47 -47.13
CA ASP A 406 16.86 -1.95 -47.77
C ASP A 406 17.66 -1.06 -46.80
N ALA A 407 16.98 -0.17 -46.06
CA ALA A 407 17.58 0.67 -45.03
C ALA A 407 18.14 -0.15 -43.85
N ILE A 408 17.37 -1.11 -43.34
CA ILE A 408 17.80 -2.02 -42.27
C ILE A 408 19.00 -2.88 -42.71
N LYS A 409 19.01 -3.37 -43.95
CA LYS A 409 20.15 -4.13 -44.49
C LYS A 409 21.40 -3.27 -44.60
N ALA A 410 21.26 -2.03 -45.09
CA ALA A 410 22.37 -1.08 -45.13
C ALA A 410 22.90 -0.75 -43.73
N LEU A 411 22.01 -0.61 -42.74
CA LEU A 411 22.37 -0.42 -41.34
C LEU A 411 23.11 -1.63 -40.79
N GLY A 412 22.54 -2.83 -40.95
CA GLY A 412 23.14 -4.10 -40.50
C GLY A 412 24.52 -4.37 -41.11
N ASN A 413 24.72 -4.05 -42.39
CA ASN A 413 26.03 -4.17 -43.03
C ASN A 413 27.10 -3.23 -42.42
N ARG A 414 26.70 -2.10 -41.85
CA ARG A 414 27.60 -1.11 -41.23
C ARG A 414 27.87 -1.40 -39.76
N THR A 415 26.90 -1.93 -39.04
CA THR A 415 26.93 -2.03 -37.56
C THR A 415 26.88 -3.46 -37.03
N GLY A 416 26.52 -4.44 -37.87
CA GLY A 416 26.28 -5.83 -37.46
C GLY A 416 24.91 -6.06 -36.81
N ILE A 417 23.99 -5.09 -36.87
CA ILE A 417 22.63 -5.24 -36.31
C ILE A 417 21.81 -6.21 -37.19
N ASN A 418 21.07 -7.09 -36.54
CA ASN A 418 20.07 -7.97 -37.13
C ASN A 418 18.68 -7.57 -36.59
N VAL A 419 17.76 -7.26 -37.51
CA VAL A 419 16.38 -6.92 -37.16
C VAL A 419 15.44 -7.98 -37.73
N GLN A 420 14.48 -8.41 -36.92
CA GLN A 420 13.38 -9.28 -37.34
C GLN A 420 12.04 -8.66 -36.98
N THR A 421 10.99 -9.15 -37.61
CA THR A 421 9.61 -8.72 -37.34
C THR A 421 8.73 -9.93 -37.07
N PHE A 422 7.92 -9.87 -36.01
CA PHE A 422 6.81 -10.79 -35.82
C PHE A 422 5.50 -10.00 -35.83
N LEU A 423 4.65 -10.27 -36.82
CA LEU A 423 3.42 -9.51 -37.04
C LEU A 423 2.20 -10.40 -36.81
N VAL A 424 1.25 -9.90 -36.03
CA VAL A 424 -0.03 -10.57 -35.75
C VAL A 424 -1.17 -9.95 -36.54
N ASP A 425 -2.30 -10.66 -36.62
CA ASP A 425 -3.52 -10.12 -37.22
C ASP A 425 -4.03 -8.90 -36.45
N HIS A 426 -4.73 -8.01 -37.15
CA HIS A 426 -5.30 -6.79 -36.60
C HIS A 426 -6.22 -7.02 -35.37
N ARG A 427 -6.88 -8.18 -35.29
CA ARG A 427 -7.81 -8.56 -34.20
C ARG A 427 -7.12 -9.21 -33.00
N SER A 428 -5.89 -9.67 -33.17
CA SER A 428 -5.15 -10.40 -32.14
C SER A 428 -4.49 -9.46 -31.14
N ASN A 429 -4.14 -10.01 -29.97
CA ASN A 429 -3.43 -9.30 -28.92
C ASN A 429 -1.92 -9.42 -29.13
N ASP A 430 -1.29 -8.37 -29.65
CA ASP A 430 0.15 -8.28 -29.85
C ASP A 430 0.96 -8.23 -28.55
N ASP A 431 0.40 -7.66 -27.48
CA ASP A 431 1.10 -7.50 -26.21
C ASP A 431 1.51 -8.85 -25.59
N ALA A 432 0.64 -9.87 -25.72
CA ALA A 432 0.90 -11.21 -25.21
C ALA A 432 2.11 -11.86 -25.91
N PHE A 433 2.17 -11.78 -27.22
CA PHE A 433 3.30 -12.31 -28.01
C PHE A 433 4.59 -11.57 -27.71
N MET A 434 4.51 -10.26 -27.58
CA MET A 434 5.64 -9.39 -27.31
C MET A 434 6.26 -9.69 -25.94
N ILE A 435 5.44 -9.71 -24.88
CA ILE A 435 5.91 -10.01 -23.52
C ILE A 435 6.51 -11.40 -23.49
N TYR A 436 5.83 -12.40 -24.05
CA TYR A 436 6.36 -13.76 -24.07
C TYR A 436 7.65 -13.88 -24.89
N LEU A 437 7.78 -13.20 -26.03
CA LEU A 437 9.01 -13.21 -26.82
C LEU A 437 10.19 -12.61 -26.05
N ALA A 438 9.95 -11.55 -25.29
CA ALA A 438 10.98 -10.93 -24.45
C ALA A 438 11.40 -11.86 -23.30
N LEU A 439 10.42 -12.47 -22.61
CA LEU A 439 10.68 -13.48 -21.56
C LEU A 439 11.41 -14.71 -22.11
N TRP A 440 10.95 -15.23 -23.25
CA TRP A 440 11.58 -16.33 -23.95
C TRP A 440 13.01 -15.96 -24.35
N SER A 441 13.28 -14.72 -24.77
CA SER A 441 14.64 -14.30 -25.12
C SER A 441 15.62 -14.34 -23.93
N GLY A 442 15.10 -14.50 -22.71
CA GLY A 442 15.88 -14.77 -21.52
C GLY A 442 16.06 -13.54 -20.65
N PRO A 443 16.80 -13.69 -19.54
CA PRO A 443 16.82 -12.68 -18.48
C PRO A 443 17.36 -11.34 -18.94
N ASP A 444 18.24 -11.28 -19.95
CA ASP A 444 18.89 -10.05 -20.42
C ASP A 444 18.17 -9.31 -21.55
N CYS A 445 17.10 -9.88 -22.09
CA CYS A 445 16.31 -9.22 -23.12
C CYS A 445 15.54 -8.03 -22.53
N HIS A 446 15.59 -6.90 -23.24
CA HIS A 446 14.82 -5.70 -22.91
C HIS A 446 13.50 -5.64 -23.68
N LEU A 447 12.57 -4.85 -23.15
CA LEU A 447 11.30 -4.56 -23.79
C LEU A 447 11.15 -3.04 -23.94
N LEU A 448 10.99 -2.54 -25.17
CA LEU A 448 10.67 -1.13 -25.41
C LEU A 448 9.16 -0.96 -25.55
N SER A 449 8.51 -0.37 -24.54
CA SER A 449 7.08 -0.01 -24.54
C SER A 449 6.80 1.08 -23.49
N ILE A 450 5.72 1.84 -23.65
CA ILE A 450 5.17 2.75 -22.62
C ILE A 450 3.99 2.14 -21.84
N ASP A 451 3.54 0.93 -22.20
CA ASP A 451 2.42 0.28 -21.52
C ASP A 451 2.82 -0.21 -20.10
N GLU A 452 1.84 -0.28 -19.21
CA GLU A 452 1.99 -0.80 -17.86
C GLU A 452 1.56 -2.28 -17.73
N PHE A 453 0.98 -2.87 -18.77
CA PHE A 453 0.51 -4.27 -18.84
C PHE A 453 -0.39 -4.66 -17.65
N ARG A 454 -1.25 -3.72 -17.21
CA ARG A 454 -2.11 -3.91 -16.03
C ARG A 454 -3.05 -5.12 -16.18
N GLN A 455 -3.61 -5.30 -17.37
CA GLN A 455 -4.48 -6.43 -17.67
C GLN A 455 -3.73 -7.76 -17.59
N HIS A 456 -2.51 -7.85 -18.13
CA HIS A 456 -1.72 -9.08 -18.09
C HIS A 456 -1.28 -9.46 -16.67
N ARG A 457 -0.96 -8.48 -15.82
CA ARG A 457 -0.70 -8.73 -14.39
C ARG A 457 -1.93 -9.27 -13.66
N TYR A 458 -3.13 -8.90 -14.06
CA TYR A 458 -4.35 -9.51 -13.53
C TYR A 458 -4.52 -10.95 -14.05
N THR A 459 -4.39 -11.15 -15.37
CA THR A 459 -4.61 -12.46 -16.02
C THR A 459 -3.63 -13.54 -15.56
N ILE A 460 -2.35 -13.20 -15.34
CA ILE A 460 -1.32 -14.16 -14.94
C ILE A 460 -1.50 -14.66 -13.49
N GLY A 461 -2.32 -13.99 -12.68
CA GLY A 461 -2.55 -14.31 -11.27
C GLY A 461 -1.51 -13.71 -10.31
N PRO A 462 -1.74 -13.80 -8.99
CA PRO A 462 -0.99 -13.04 -7.99
C PRO A 462 0.51 -13.38 -7.94
N GLU A 463 0.88 -14.65 -8.06
CA GLU A 463 2.29 -15.07 -8.08
C GLU A 463 3.02 -14.52 -9.32
N GLY A 464 2.40 -14.67 -10.50
CA GLY A 464 2.95 -14.16 -11.75
C GLY A 464 2.96 -12.63 -11.83
N ALA A 465 2.03 -11.94 -11.16
CA ALA A 465 1.93 -10.48 -11.19
C ALA A 465 3.15 -9.81 -10.56
N ASP A 466 3.60 -10.32 -9.42
CA ASP A 466 4.78 -9.82 -8.71
C ASP A 466 6.06 -10.11 -9.50
N LEU A 467 6.16 -11.28 -10.14
CA LEU A 467 7.28 -11.63 -11.01
C LEU A 467 7.31 -10.75 -12.26
N LEU A 468 6.16 -10.55 -12.91
CA LEU A 468 6.04 -9.70 -14.10
C LEU A 468 6.39 -8.25 -13.79
N ALA A 469 5.96 -7.71 -12.65
CA ALA A 469 6.32 -6.34 -12.23
C ALA A 469 7.83 -6.20 -11.95
N GLN A 470 8.45 -7.22 -11.36
CA GLN A 470 9.92 -7.25 -11.16
C GLN A 470 10.66 -7.31 -12.49
N TRP A 471 10.21 -8.16 -13.41
CA TRP A 471 10.77 -8.24 -14.76
C TRP A 471 10.63 -6.93 -15.53
N GLN A 472 9.44 -6.35 -15.51
CA GLN A 472 9.15 -5.08 -16.15
C GLN A 472 10.05 -3.97 -15.59
N THR A 473 10.20 -3.91 -14.27
CA THR A 473 11.10 -2.96 -13.58
C THR A 473 12.55 -3.06 -14.07
N ALA A 474 13.05 -4.28 -14.27
CA ALA A 474 14.45 -4.51 -14.65
C ALA A 474 14.71 -4.36 -16.16
N ARG A 475 13.71 -4.59 -17.01
CA ARG A 475 13.91 -4.78 -18.45
C ARG A 475 13.10 -3.86 -19.35
N GLN A 476 12.06 -3.20 -18.85
CA GLN A 476 11.31 -2.25 -19.66
C GLN A 476 12.06 -0.94 -19.80
N ILE A 477 12.24 -0.50 -21.05
CA ILE A 477 12.71 0.82 -21.44
C ILE A 477 11.50 1.55 -22.03
N SER A 478 11.37 2.85 -21.77
CA SER A 478 10.27 3.65 -22.33
C SER A 478 10.78 4.92 -23.01
N VAL A 479 10.05 5.42 -24.00
CA VAL A 479 10.39 6.70 -24.65
C VAL A 479 10.00 7.85 -23.72
N LYS A 480 10.98 8.69 -23.39
CA LYS A 480 10.81 9.89 -22.54
C LYS A 480 10.58 11.15 -23.36
N ASN A 481 11.38 11.33 -24.41
CA ASN A 481 11.28 12.45 -25.33
C ASN A 481 11.49 11.93 -26.75
N THR A 482 10.85 12.56 -27.72
CA THR A 482 10.88 12.17 -29.13
C THR A 482 11.86 13.03 -29.93
N HIS A 483 12.12 14.26 -29.47
CA HIS A 483 13.02 15.21 -30.11
C HIS A 483 13.89 15.96 -29.08
N PRO A 484 15.15 15.56 -28.87
CA PRO A 484 15.78 14.33 -29.38
C PRO A 484 15.16 13.07 -28.74
N LEU A 485 15.36 11.91 -29.37
CA LEU A 485 14.90 10.64 -28.83
C LEU A 485 15.67 10.30 -27.55
N ILE A 486 15.00 10.34 -26.41
CA ILE A 486 15.55 10.05 -25.08
C ILE A 486 14.70 8.96 -24.43
N PHE A 487 15.33 8.02 -23.74
CA PHE A 487 14.64 6.95 -23.03
C PHE A 487 14.63 7.19 -21.52
N ASN A 488 13.62 6.62 -20.85
CA ASN A 488 13.77 6.26 -19.46
C ASN A 488 14.36 4.84 -19.43
N ASP A 489 15.53 4.73 -18.82
CA ASP A 489 16.19 3.45 -18.60
C ASP A 489 15.39 2.58 -17.62
N SER A 490 15.64 1.27 -17.70
CA SER A 490 15.14 0.35 -16.69
C SER A 490 15.76 0.63 -15.32
N VAL A 491 15.12 0.14 -14.25
CA VAL A 491 15.64 0.32 -12.90
C VAL A 491 16.89 -0.53 -12.73
N VAL A 492 18.01 0.15 -12.49
CA VAL A 492 19.32 -0.50 -12.38
C VAL A 492 19.60 -1.01 -10.96
N CYS A 493 19.16 -0.25 -9.94
CA CYS A 493 19.42 -0.55 -8.53
C CYS A 493 18.30 -1.40 -7.94
N ASP A 494 18.66 -2.46 -7.21
CA ASP A 494 17.72 -3.32 -6.52
C ASP A 494 16.90 -2.51 -5.50
N PRO A 495 15.57 -2.38 -5.66
CA PRO A 495 14.74 -1.51 -4.84
C PRO A 495 14.40 -2.09 -3.46
N ARG A 496 15.23 -2.98 -2.93
CA ARG A 496 15.15 -3.46 -1.54
C ARG A 496 16.00 -2.61 -0.63
N VAL A 497 15.76 -2.70 0.68
CA VAL A 497 16.68 -2.14 1.66
C VAL A 497 18.06 -2.74 1.46
N GLN A 498 19.12 -1.94 1.45
CA GLN A 498 20.51 -2.39 1.27
C GLN A 498 21.41 -1.88 2.40
N GLY A 499 22.54 -2.55 2.61
CA GLY A 499 23.55 -2.15 3.59
C GLY A 499 23.40 -2.80 4.97
N ASN A 500 24.12 -2.24 5.96
CA ASN A 500 24.27 -2.78 7.31
C ASN A 500 24.77 -1.69 8.29
N MET A 501 24.96 -2.02 9.57
CA MET A 501 25.41 -1.07 10.59
C MET A 501 26.85 -0.52 10.39
N LYS A 502 27.71 -1.23 9.65
CA LYS A 502 29.10 -0.83 9.36
C LYS A 502 29.20 0.05 8.11
N ASP A 503 28.45 -0.29 7.07
CA ASP A 503 28.51 0.37 5.77
C ASP A 503 27.46 1.48 5.61
N GLY A 504 26.48 1.51 6.48
CA GLY A 504 25.33 2.37 6.33
C GLY A 504 24.17 1.65 5.63
N TRP A 505 23.01 2.29 5.66
CA TRP A 505 21.76 1.74 5.13
C TRP A 505 21.24 2.60 3.97
N HIS A 506 20.67 1.93 2.97
CA HIS A 506 19.93 2.56 1.88
C HIS A 506 18.52 1.98 1.88
N ILE A 507 17.54 2.82 2.14
CA ILE A 507 16.16 2.40 2.43
C ILE A 507 15.22 3.08 1.44
N PRO A 508 14.72 2.34 0.43
CA PRO A 508 13.67 2.83 -0.47
C PRO A 508 12.39 3.14 0.32
N TYR A 509 11.73 4.24 -0.03
CA TYR A 509 10.46 4.62 0.58
C TYR A 509 9.54 5.33 -0.42
N ASP A 510 8.24 5.21 -0.19
CA ASP A 510 7.20 5.89 -0.96
C ASP A 510 7.11 7.36 -0.54
N SER A 511 7.54 8.25 -1.43
CA SER A 511 7.46 9.70 -1.26
C SER A 511 6.05 10.26 -1.48
N GLY A 512 5.09 9.42 -1.91
CA GLY A 512 3.74 9.84 -2.32
C GLY A 512 3.70 10.42 -3.74
N VAL A 513 4.84 10.49 -4.43
CA VAL A 513 4.90 10.90 -5.83
C VAL A 513 4.29 9.80 -6.71
N PRO A 514 3.30 10.12 -7.57
CA PRO A 514 2.74 9.15 -8.48
C PRO A 514 3.81 8.51 -9.38
N ARG A 515 3.74 7.19 -9.54
CA ARG A 515 4.63 6.39 -10.38
C ARG A 515 3.84 5.35 -11.14
N LEU A 516 4.44 4.79 -12.19
CA LEU A 516 3.86 3.65 -12.90
C LEU A 516 3.69 2.49 -11.92
N SER A 517 2.61 1.74 -12.08
CA SER A 517 2.19 0.72 -11.11
C SER A 517 3.12 -0.47 -11.00
N TYR A 518 4.02 -0.69 -11.95
CA TYR A 518 5.06 -1.71 -11.86
C TYR A 518 6.35 -1.20 -11.20
N LEU A 519 6.52 0.13 -11.13
CA LEU A 519 7.76 0.71 -10.61
C LEU A 519 7.79 0.67 -9.08
N PRO A 520 8.91 0.24 -8.50
CA PRO A 520 9.14 0.35 -7.06
C PRO A 520 9.32 1.82 -6.66
N PRO A 521 9.37 2.12 -5.35
CA PRO A 521 9.79 3.44 -4.89
C PRO A 521 11.19 3.80 -5.40
N THR A 522 11.32 4.96 -6.04
CA THR A 522 12.58 5.48 -6.61
C THR A 522 13.27 6.49 -5.69
N THR A 523 12.64 6.80 -4.56
CA THR A 523 13.18 7.72 -3.54
C THR A 523 13.72 6.91 -2.36
N TRP A 524 14.91 7.27 -1.90
CA TRP A 524 15.67 6.53 -0.91
C TRP A 524 16.11 7.41 0.25
N LEU A 525 16.19 6.79 1.42
CA LEU A 525 16.90 7.31 2.58
C LEU A 525 18.31 6.70 2.59
N CYS A 526 19.34 7.53 2.59
CA CYS A 526 20.73 7.12 2.83
C CYS A 526 21.12 7.44 4.27
N LEU A 527 21.57 6.44 5.01
CA LEU A 527 22.02 6.52 6.40
C LEU A 527 23.50 6.19 6.45
N GLN A 528 24.33 7.15 6.85
CA GLN A 528 25.77 7.01 6.94
C GLN A 528 26.20 6.87 8.40
N PRO A 529 27.00 5.85 8.76
CA PRO A 529 27.47 5.67 10.12
C PRO A 529 28.44 6.79 10.53
N PRO A 530 28.57 7.09 11.83
CA PRO A 530 29.53 8.07 12.32
C PRO A 530 30.97 7.62 12.01
N ALA A 531 31.86 8.59 11.73
CA ALA A 531 33.25 8.33 11.34
C ALA A 531 34.04 7.47 12.35
N HIS A 532 33.65 7.48 13.64
CA HIS A 532 34.30 6.68 14.69
C HIS A 532 34.07 5.16 14.59
N PHE A 533 33.04 4.68 13.88
CA PHE A 533 32.84 3.23 13.69
C PHE A 533 33.78 2.60 12.66
N LEU A 534 34.49 3.40 11.87
CA LEU A 534 35.45 2.92 10.87
C LEU A 534 36.83 2.57 11.48
N PHE A 535 37.15 3.10 12.67
CA PHE A 535 38.50 2.96 13.26
C PHE A 535 38.65 1.79 14.25
N ASN A 536 37.57 1.20 14.77
CA ASN A 536 37.65 0.11 15.76
C ASN A 536 37.78 -1.31 15.16
N ASN A 537 37.98 -1.44 13.85
CA ASN A 537 38.18 -2.73 13.17
C ASN A 537 39.53 -2.81 12.43
N ILE A 538 40.51 -1.97 12.81
CA ILE A 538 41.91 -2.05 12.35
C ILE A 538 42.86 -2.18 13.55
N GLN A 539 42.51 -3.02 14.53
CA GLN A 539 43.45 -3.54 15.53
C GLN A 539 43.36 -5.06 15.58
#